data_AF-A0A972EUM2-F1
#
_entry.id   AF-A0A972EUM2-F1
#
_cell.length_a   1.000
_cell.length_b   1.000
_cell.length_c   1.000
_cell.angle_alpha   90.00
_cell.angle_beta   90.00
_cell.angle_gamma   90.00
#
_symmetry.space_group_name_H-M   'P 1'
#
loop_
_entity.id
_entity.type
_entity.pdbx_description
1 polymer ?
#
loop_
_entity_poly.entity_id
_entity_poly.type
_entity_poly.pdbx_seq_one_letter_code
_entity_poly.pdbx_strand_id
1 'polypeptide(L)'
;MLKRRMLFNFIIVIVIGMLLVSCKGKPSIDPNQKMTEVAATVQAGLTQAAASNPTATPTLEPTATATPSPQTPTPLTAISSPVTVLVPTQPQTSTADNALFITDVTYPDGSVVKPGEHIVKTWKLQNTGKTTWTKEYSVLYLEGVLYGAGSQLMFRLPAEVKPGDFAEISVPFIAPTTPGNYGSFWKMYNSSGYVFGDPFNISIIVGEPTPTGNAPTATITPTITGTVSAGWGTP
;
A
#
# COMPACT_ATOMS: atom_id res chain seq x y z
N MET A 1 -42.46 -68.02 -16.26
CA MET A 1 -43.17 -66.72 -16.27
C MET A 1 -42.38 -65.54 -15.67
N LEU A 2 -41.45 -65.75 -14.74
CA LEU A 2 -40.69 -64.67 -14.07
C LEU A 2 -39.69 -63.93 -14.99
N LYS A 3 -38.97 -64.64 -15.88
CA LYS A 3 -38.03 -64.07 -16.86
C LYS A 3 -38.69 -63.11 -17.87
N ARG A 4 -39.91 -63.41 -18.29
CA ARG A 4 -40.66 -62.60 -19.26
C ARG A 4 -41.19 -61.30 -18.64
N ARG A 5 -41.49 -61.31 -17.34
CA ARG A 5 -41.85 -60.12 -16.55
C ARG A 5 -40.66 -59.20 -16.28
N MET A 6 -39.49 -59.76 -15.98
CA MET A 6 -38.27 -58.96 -15.82
C MET A 6 -37.81 -58.32 -17.13
N LEU A 7 -37.89 -59.04 -18.25
CA LEU A 7 -37.55 -58.49 -19.56
C LEU A 7 -38.53 -57.38 -19.99
N PHE A 8 -39.82 -57.53 -19.70
CA PHE A 8 -40.82 -56.51 -20.00
C PHE A 8 -40.63 -55.23 -19.17
N ASN A 9 -40.32 -55.37 -17.88
CA ASN A 9 -40.01 -54.22 -17.02
C ASN A 9 -38.69 -53.54 -17.43
N PHE A 10 -37.69 -54.31 -17.87
CA PHE A 10 -36.42 -53.75 -18.36
C PHE A 10 -36.61 -52.97 -19.66
N ILE A 11 -37.44 -53.46 -20.58
CA ILE A 11 -37.81 -52.75 -21.81
C ILE A 11 -38.61 -51.47 -21.49
N ILE A 12 -39.53 -51.50 -20.52
CA ILE A 12 -40.28 -50.32 -20.09
C ILE A 12 -39.34 -49.24 -19.52
N VAL A 13 -38.34 -49.62 -18.72
CA VAL A 13 -37.35 -48.68 -18.17
C VAL A 13 -36.47 -48.06 -19.27
N ILE A 14 -36.10 -48.84 -20.30
CA ILE A 14 -35.34 -48.33 -21.44
C ILE A 14 -36.18 -47.37 -22.30
N VAL A 15 -37.46 -47.66 -22.53
CA VAL A 15 -38.36 -46.81 -23.32
C VAL A 15 -38.66 -45.50 -22.58
N ILE A 16 -38.85 -45.53 -21.26
CA ILE A 16 -39.02 -44.33 -20.43
C ILE A 16 -37.72 -43.50 -20.37
N GLY A 17 -36.56 -44.16 -20.35
CA GLY A 17 -35.25 -43.48 -20.42
C GLY A 17 -35.01 -42.75 -21.74
N MET A 18 -35.48 -43.31 -22.88
CA MET A 18 -35.36 -42.65 -24.18
C MET A 18 -36.35 -41.49 -24.39
N LEU A 19 -37.49 -41.48 -23.70
CA LEU A 19 -38.48 -40.39 -23.78
C LEU A 19 -38.07 -39.12 -23.02
N LEU A 20 -37.08 -39.19 -22.11
CA LEU A 20 -36.62 -38.03 -21.32
C LEU A 20 -35.46 -37.24 -21.98
N VAL A 21 -34.93 -37.67 -23.12
CA VAL A 21 -33.79 -37.01 -23.81
C VAL A 21 -34.25 -36.13 -24.99
N SER A 22 -35.54 -36.11 -25.34
CA SER A 22 -36.07 -35.26 -26.40
C SER A 22 -36.76 -34.01 -25.86
N CYS A 23 -35.99 -33.16 -25.19
CA CYS A 23 -36.31 -31.74 -25.06
C CYS A 23 -35.09 -30.93 -25.50
N LYS A 24 -34.80 -30.98 -26.81
CA LYS A 24 -33.96 -29.97 -27.45
C LYS A 24 -34.73 -28.66 -27.42
N GLY A 25 -34.50 -27.87 -26.37
CA GLY A 25 -34.95 -26.48 -26.32
C GLY A 25 -34.53 -25.77 -27.61
N LYS A 26 -35.47 -25.09 -28.25
CA LYS A 26 -35.17 -24.15 -29.33
C LYS A 26 -34.12 -23.16 -28.82
N PRO A 27 -33.06 -22.82 -29.59
CA PRO A 27 -32.16 -21.75 -29.18
C PRO A 27 -32.98 -20.46 -29.09
N SER A 28 -33.25 -20.04 -27.86
CA SER A 28 -33.79 -18.71 -27.57
C SER A 28 -32.65 -17.74 -27.76
N ILE A 29 -32.70 -16.96 -28.84
CA ILE A 29 -31.75 -15.87 -29.08
C ILE A 29 -31.98 -14.83 -27.98
N ASP A 30 -30.99 -14.69 -27.10
CA ASP A 30 -30.98 -13.66 -26.06
C ASP A 30 -30.85 -12.27 -26.73
N PRO A 31 -31.80 -11.34 -26.55
CA PRO A 31 -31.76 -10.00 -27.14
C PRO A 31 -30.51 -9.20 -26.74
N ASN A 32 -29.85 -9.56 -25.64
CA ASN A 32 -28.66 -8.86 -25.18
C ASN A 32 -27.42 -9.10 -26.06
N GLN A 33 -27.33 -10.23 -26.77
CA GLN A 33 -26.22 -10.44 -27.71
C GLN A 33 -26.33 -9.60 -28.98
N LYS A 34 -27.56 -9.21 -29.37
CA LYS A 34 -27.79 -8.30 -30.51
C LYS A 34 -27.40 -6.85 -30.20
N MET A 35 -27.41 -6.42 -28.94
CA MET A 35 -27.01 -5.07 -28.54
C MET A 35 -25.49 -4.88 -28.44
N THR A 36 -24.73 -5.94 -28.09
CA THR A 36 -23.26 -5.86 -27.99
C THR A 36 -22.57 -5.66 -29.34
N GLU A 37 -23.15 -6.17 -30.42
CA GLU A 37 -22.59 -6.03 -31.78
C GLU A 37 -22.74 -4.60 -32.33
N VAL A 38 -23.85 -3.93 -32.01
CA VAL A 38 -24.06 -2.51 -32.37
C VAL A 38 -23.10 -1.61 -31.59
N ALA A 39 -22.87 -1.89 -30.30
CA ALA A 39 -21.95 -1.10 -29.48
C ALA A 39 -20.49 -1.17 -29.98
N ALA A 40 -20.04 -2.35 -30.44
CA ALA A 40 -18.72 -2.52 -31.03
C ALA A 40 -18.55 -1.73 -32.34
N THR A 41 -19.61 -1.62 -33.14
CA THR A 41 -19.59 -0.90 -34.42
C THR A 41 -19.54 0.63 -34.22
N VAL A 42 -20.17 1.16 -33.16
CA VAL A 42 -20.10 2.59 -32.82
C VAL A 42 -18.69 2.99 -32.33
N GLN A 43 -18.02 2.13 -31.56
CA GLN A 43 -16.64 2.39 -31.13
C GLN A 43 -15.64 2.37 -32.29
N ALA A 44 -15.80 1.47 -33.27
CA ALA A 44 -14.95 1.44 -34.46
C ALA A 44 -15.11 2.70 -35.35
N GLY A 45 -16.33 3.24 -35.46
CA GLY A 45 -16.58 4.48 -36.20
C GLY A 45 -15.95 5.72 -35.56
N LEU A 46 -16.00 5.82 -34.22
CA LEU A 46 -15.41 6.93 -33.48
C LEU A 46 -13.87 6.96 -33.58
N THR A 47 -13.21 5.80 -33.60
CA THR A 47 -11.75 5.73 -33.79
C THR A 47 -11.32 6.16 -35.20
N GLN A 48 -12.11 5.87 -36.23
CA GLN A 48 -11.77 6.24 -37.61
C GLN A 48 -12.03 7.73 -37.91
N ALA A 49 -13.03 8.34 -37.26
CA ALA A 49 -13.27 9.79 -37.31
C ALA A 49 -12.19 10.62 -36.59
N ALA A 50 -11.57 10.08 -35.53
CA ALA A 50 -10.47 10.75 -34.84
C ALA A 50 -9.17 10.82 -35.66
N ALA A 51 -8.95 9.87 -36.58
CA ALA A 51 -7.74 9.83 -37.41
C ALA A 51 -7.77 10.76 -38.64
N SER A 52 -8.93 11.29 -39.00
CA SER A 52 -9.14 12.05 -40.24
C SER A 52 -9.40 13.54 -40.04
N ASN A 53 -9.49 14.01 -38.79
CA ASN A 53 -9.73 15.43 -38.49
C ASN A 53 -8.55 16.02 -37.72
N PRO A 54 -7.60 16.71 -38.37
CA PRO A 54 -6.63 17.52 -37.65
C PRO A 54 -7.40 18.69 -37.00
N THR A 55 -7.70 18.57 -35.71
CA THR A 55 -8.04 19.75 -34.91
C THR A 55 -6.82 20.66 -34.97
N ALA A 56 -6.95 21.79 -35.68
CA ALA A 56 -6.02 22.89 -35.56
C ALA A 56 -6.14 23.41 -34.13
N THR A 57 -5.39 22.81 -33.20
CA THR A 57 -5.12 23.43 -31.91
C THR A 57 -4.48 24.77 -32.23
N PRO A 58 -5.06 25.92 -31.84
CA PRO A 58 -4.35 27.17 -31.93
C PRO A 58 -3.13 27.04 -31.01
N THR A 59 -1.96 26.85 -31.61
CA THR A 59 -0.68 27.03 -30.94
C THR A 59 -0.67 28.49 -30.50
N LEU A 60 -0.85 28.73 -29.20
CA LEU A 60 -0.67 30.07 -28.64
C LEU A 60 0.76 30.50 -28.98
N GLU A 61 0.87 31.57 -29.77
CA GLU A 61 2.14 32.21 -30.08
C GLU A 61 2.84 32.53 -28.75
N PRO A 62 4.14 32.22 -28.60
CA PRO A 62 4.87 32.53 -27.38
C PRO A 62 4.78 34.04 -27.13
N THR A 63 3.97 34.41 -26.14
CA THR A 63 3.91 35.79 -25.67
C THR A 63 5.30 36.14 -25.17
N ALA A 64 5.92 37.16 -25.78
CA ALA A 64 7.22 37.64 -25.36
C ALA A 64 7.18 37.97 -23.87
N THR A 65 7.92 37.19 -23.07
CA THR A 65 8.18 37.52 -21.67
C THR A 65 8.85 38.88 -21.63
N ALA A 66 8.17 39.86 -21.06
CA ALA A 66 8.76 41.17 -20.83
C ALA A 66 10.03 40.99 -19.97
N THR A 67 11.19 41.30 -20.55
CA THR A 67 12.45 41.40 -19.83
C THR A 67 12.25 42.36 -18.65
N PRO A 68 12.42 41.93 -17.39
CA PRO A 68 12.32 42.85 -16.27
C PRO A 68 13.39 43.92 -16.42
N SER A 69 12.96 45.18 -16.50
CA SER A 69 13.85 46.34 -16.40
C SER A 69 14.64 46.23 -15.09
N PRO A 70 15.95 46.51 -15.07
CA PRO A 70 16.69 46.60 -13.82
C PRO A 70 16.02 47.65 -12.93
N GLN A 71 15.46 47.20 -11.80
CA GLN A 71 14.94 48.10 -10.79
C GLN A 71 16.14 48.70 -10.06
N THR A 72 16.33 50.01 -10.23
CA THR A 72 17.21 50.81 -9.38
C THR A 72 16.76 50.61 -7.93
N PRO A 73 17.64 50.19 -7.00
CA PRO A 73 17.27 50.04 -5.60
C PRO A 73 16.86 51.40 -5.06
N THR A 74 15.56 51.56 -4.80
CA THR A 74 15.06 52.71 -4.06
C THR A 74 15.44 52.46 -2.59
N PRO A 75 16.13 53.38 -1.90
CA PRO A 75 16.46 53.19 -0.51
C PRO A 75 15.16 53.09 0.31
N LEU A 76 14.87 51.90 0.84
CA LEU A 76 13.79 51.71 1.80
C LEU A 76 14.12 52.51 3.05
N THR A 77 13.34 53.55 3.32
CA THR A 77 13.32 54.19 4.63
C THR A 77 12.73 53.20 5.62
N ALA A 78 13.55 52.72 6.55
CA ALA A 78 13.13 51.81 7.61
C ALA A 78 12.16 52.52 8.56
N ILE A 79 10.88 52.24 8.42
CA ILE A 79 9.86 52.62 9.40
C ILE A 79 9.94 51.56 10.51
N SER A 80 10.63 51.90 11.59
CA SER A 80 10.68 51.10 12.82
C SER A 80 9.29 51.07 13.45
N SER A 81 8.62 49.92 13.39
CA SER A 81 7.43 49.62 14.17
C SER A 81 7.53 48.17 14.60
N PRO A 82 7.57 47.85 15.91
CA PRO A 82 7.60 46.47 16.35
C PRO A 82 6.22 45.84 16.11
N VAL A 83 6.09 45.05 15.04
CA VAL A 83 5.02 44.06 14.93
C VAL A 83 5.37 42.93 15.89
N THR A 84 4.56 42.74 16.94
CA THR A 84 4.63 41.55 17.78
C THR A 84 4.20 40.34 16.95
N VAL A 85 5.17 39.70 16.30
CA VAL A 85 4.99 38.38 15.68
C VAL A 85 4.84 37.38 16.82
N LEU A 86 3.67 36.76 16.96
CA LEU A 86 3.49 35.59 17.80
C LEU A 86 4.29 34.44 17.17
N VAL A 87 5.53 34.29 17.60
CA VAL A 87 6.42 33.18 17.20
C VAL A 87 5.74 31.87 17.63
N PRO A 88 5.60 30.86 16.74
CA PRO A 88 5.11 29.55 17.14
C PRO A 88 6.01 29.01 18.24
N THR A 89 5.44 28.82 19.43
CA THR A 89 6.16 28.35 20.61
C THR A 89 6.73 26.97 20.31
N GLN A 90 8.05 26.88 20.14
CA GLN A 90 8.74 25.61 20.03
C GLN A 90 8.36 24.74 21.25
N PRO A 91 8.04 23.45 21.06
CA PRO A 91 7.66 22.59 22.18
C PRO A 91 8.75 22.62 23.25
N GLN A 92 8.40 23.00 24.47
CA GLN A 92 9.35 23.09 25.57
C GLN A 92 9.86 21.69 25.95
N THR A 93 11.05 21.58 26.53
CA THR A 93 11.65 20.31 26.94
C THR A 93 11.40 19.99 28.42
N SER A 94 11.11 18.72 28.75
CA SER A 94 11.01 18.24 30.14
C SER A 94 12.37 17.78 30.66
N THR A 95 12.77 18.20 31.86
CA THR A 95 14.05 17.83 32.48
C THR A 95 13.98 16.53 33.30
N ALA A 96 12.77 16.03 33.58
CA ALA A 96 12.57 14.81 34.39
C ALA A 96 12.21 13.57 33.56
N ASP A 97 11.50 13.76 32.45
CA ASP A 97 11.21 12.71 31.49
C ASP A 97 12.39 12.53 30.53
N ASN A 98 12.76 11.30 30.20
CA ASN A 98 13.75 11.03 29.16
C ASN A 98 13.47 9.68 28.49
N ALA A 99 13.74 9.58 27.19
CA ALA A 99 13.52 8.37 26.40
C ALA A 99 14.77 8.05 25.56
N LEU A 100 15.12 6.76 25.52
CA LEU A 100 16.17 6.23 24.65
C LEU A 100 15.54 5.30 23.60
N PHE A 101 15.87 5.54 22.34
CA PHE A 101 15.54 4.61 21.26
C PHE A 101 16.42 3.36 21.34
N ILE A 102 15.78 2.18 21.28
CA ILE A 102 16.49 0.89 21.36
C ILE A 102 16.58 0.24 19.99
N THR A 103 15.45 0.07 19.30
CA THR A 103 15.42 -0.57 17.99
C THR A 103 14.08 -0.37 17.29
N ASP A 104 14.08 -0.55 15.98
CA ASP A 104 12.89 -0.77 15.18
C ASP A 104 12.39 -2.20 15.41
N VAL A 105 11.16 -2.36 15.91
CA VAL A 105 10.54 -3.68 16.08
C VAL A 105 9.98 -4.16 14.74
N THR A 106 9.43 -3.23 13.96
CA THR A 106 8.88 -3.50 12.62
C THR A 106 9.38 -2.43 11.65
N TYR A 107 9.46 -2.76 10.37
CA TYR A 107 9.92 -1.85 9.32
C TYR A 107 11.24 -1.12 9.69
N PRO A 108 12.36 -1.83 9.89
CA PRO A 108 13.67 -1.19 10.04
C PRO A 108 13.95 -0.20 8.91
N ASP A 109 14.80 0.77 9.17
CA ASP A 109 15.12 1.80 8.17
C ASP A 109 15.55 1.21 6.81
N GLY A 110 14.94 1.75 5.75
CA GLY A 110 15.14 1.27 4.37
C GLY A 110 14.20 0.12 3.97
N SER A 111 13.23 -0.24 4.80
CA SER A 111 12.20 -1.23 4.45
C SER A 111 11.45 -0.86 3.16
N VAL A 112 11.33 -1.80 2.24
CA VAL A 112 10.59 -1.63 0.98
C VAL A 112 9.12 -1.98 1.19
N VAL A 113 8.22 -1.08 0.81
CA VAL A 113 6.77 -1.24 0.92
C VAL A 113 6.08 -0.86 -0.39
N LYS A 114 4.89 -1.41 -0.64
CA LYS A 114 4.15 -1.13 -1.85
C LYS A 114 3.53 0.28 -1.82
N PRO A 115 3.33 0.91 -2.99
CA PRO A 115 2.53 2.12 -3.10
C PRO A 115 1.15 1.97 -2.43
N GLY A 116 0.78 2.92 -1.56
CA GLY A 116 -0.51 2.91 -0.87
C GLY A 116 -0.66 1.87 0.25
N GLU A 117 0.39 1.13 0.60
CA GLU A 117 0.34 0.09 1.63
C GLU A 117 0.06 0.67 3.02
N HIS A 118 -0.86 0.05 3.74
CA HIS A 118 -1.07 0.33 5.16
C HIS A 118 -0.04 -0.45 5.98
N ILE A 119 0.77 0.27 6.75
CA ILE A 119 1.84 -0.31 7.56
C ILE A 119 1.69 0.13 9.02
N VAL A 120 2.17 -0.68 9.95
CA VAL A 120 2.23 -0.32 11.37
C VAL A 120 3.69 -0.34 11.81
N LYS A 121 4.27 0.84 12.01
CA LYS A 121 5.64 0.98 12.51
C LYS A 121 5.62 0.95 14.02
N THR A 122 6.45 0.09 14.59
CA THR A 122 6.62 -0.10 16.03
C THR A 122 8.08 0.15 16.39
N TRP A 123 8.30 1.06 17.34
CA TRP A 123 9.61 1.31 17.93
C TRP A 123 9.66 0.75 19.35
N LYS A 124 10.81 0.23 19.74
CA LYS A 124 11.11 -0.09 21.13
C LYS A 124 11.88 1.05 21.76
N LEU A 125 11.31 1.66 22.79
CA LEU A 125 11.91 2.74 23.57
C LEU A 125 12.14 2.29 25.01
N GLN A 126 13.12 2.86 25.68
CA GLN A 126 13.34 2.71 27.12
C GLN A 126 13.07 4.03 27.85
N ASN A 127 12.37 3.96 28.98
CA ASN A 127 12.26 5.09 29.89
C ASN A 127 13.53 5.24 30.70
N THR A 128 14.38 6.18 30.30
CA THR A 128 15.63 6.52 31.00
C THR A 128 15.46 7.75 31.91
N GLY A 129 14.24 8.24 32.06
CA GLY A 129 13.87 9.35 32.92
C GLY A 129 13.68 8.95 34.38
N LYS A 130 13.12 9.89 35.16
CA LYS A 130 12.83 9.71 36.60
C LYS A 130 11.34 9.55 36.91
N THR A 131 10.50 9.76 35.91
CA THR A 131 9.03 9.80 36.00
C THR A 131 8.42 8.65 35.21
N THR A 132 7.30 8.11 35.69
CA THR A 132 6.52 7.12 34.96
C THR A 132 5.79 7.79 33.80
N TRP A 133 5.95 7.27 32.58
CA TRP A 133 5.13 7.68 31.46
C TRP A 133 3.74 7.09 31.63
N THR A 134 2.72 7.93 31.72
CA THR A 134 1.32 7.49 31.83
C THR A 134 0.70 7.33 30.44
N LYS A 135 -0.53 6.81 30.35
CA LYS A 135 -1.28 6.73 29.08
C LYS A 135 -1.66 8.09 28.47
N GLU A 136 -1.48 9.18 29.21
CA GLU A 136 -1.67 10.54 28.69
C GLU A 136 -0.42 11.05 27.95
N TYR A 137 0.70 10.34 28.03
CA TYR A 137 1.87 10.59 27.20
C TYR A 137 1.60 10.10 25.77
N SER A 138 2.30 10.70 24.82
CA SER A 138 2.18 10.38 23.40
C SER A 138 3.52 10.38 22.70
N VAL A 139 3.57 9.81 21.50
CA VAL A 139 4.58 10.16 20.49
C VAL A 139 4.01 11.25 19.60
N LEU A 140 4.83 12.26 19.31
CA LEU A 140 4.48 13.44 18.55
C LEU A 140 5.37 13.53 17.31
N TYR A 141 4.74 13.75 16.17
CA TYR A 141 5.41 14.06 14.91
C TYR A 141 6.18 15.38 15.03
N LEU A 142 7.41 15.39 14.55
CA LEU A 142 8.26 16.60 14.48
C LEU A 142 8.33 17.14 13.06
N GLU A 143 8.86 16.36 12.13
CA GLU A 143 9.15 16.78 10.77
C GLU A 143 9.22 15.60 9.79
N GLY A 144 9.26 15.91 8.49
CA GLY A 144 9.27 14.94 7.39
C GLY A 144 8.02 15.02 6.52
N VAL A 145 7.77 13.96 5.77
CA VAL A 145 6.70 13.89 4.77
C VAL A 145 5.71 12.76 5.01
N LEU A 146 6.03 11.87 5.98
CA LEU A 146 5.23 10.69 6.28
C LEU A 146 4.48 10.88 7.60
N TYR A 147 3.21 11.25 7.54
CA TYR A 147 2.35 11.40 8.71
C TYR A 147 1.73 10.06 9.13
N GLY A 148 1.28 9.97 10.38
CA GLY A 148 0.45 8.85 10.80
C GLY A 148 -0.84 8.76 9.98
N ALA A 149 -1.41 7.56 9.89
CA ALA A 149 -2.63 7.29 9.12
C ALA A 149 -3.75 8.28 9.50
N GLY A 150 -4.46 8.79 8.49
CA GLY A 150 -5.45 9.86 8.68
C GLY A 150 -4.84 11.24 8.94
N SER A 151 -3.57 11.45 8.58
CA SER A 151 -2.81 12.69 8.86
C SER A 151 -2.68 13.00 10.34
N GLN A 152 -2.72 11.97 11.19
CA GLN A 152 -2.59 12.13 12.63
C GLN A 152 -1.12 12.33 13.02
N LEU A 153 -0.89 13.34 13.87
CA LEU A 153 0.45 13.78 14.29
C LEU A 153 0.81 13.32 15.70
N MET A 154 -0.11 12.71 16.43
CA MET A 154 0.10 12.32 17.83
C MET A 154 -0.58 11.00 18.16
N PHE A 155 0.10 10.10 18.87
CA PHE A 155 -0.42 8.79 19.26
C PHE A 155 -0.11 8.50 20.72
N ARG A 156 -1.15 8.20 21.51
CA ARG A 156 -1.02 7.91 22.95
C ARG A 156 -0.33 6.57 23.19
N LEU A 157 0.36 6.48 24.33
CA LEU A 157 0.97 5.24 24.77
C LEU A 157 -0.09 4.16 25.09
N PRO A 158 0.16 2.89 24.77
CA PRO A 158 -0.78 1.80 25.04
C PRO A 158 -0.86 1.44 26.54
N ALA A 159 0.22 1.67 27.28
CA ALA A 159 0.37 1.32 28.69
C ALA A 159 1.30 2.31 29.40
N GLU A 160 1.28 2.27 30.74
CA GLU A 160 2.24 3.02 31.54
C GLU A 160 3.62 2.37 31.49
N VAL A 161 4.68 3.19 31.61
CA VAL A 161 6.07 2.73 31.48
C VAL A 161 6.89 3.37 32.60
N LYS A 162 7.33 2.55 33.56
CA LYS A 162 8.10 3.04 34.71
C LYS A 162 9.54 3.36 34.30
N PRO A 163 10.26 4.19 35.08
CA PRO A 163 11.70 4.37 34.90
C PRO A 163 12.45 3.03 34.84
N GLY A 164 13.31 2.87 33.84
CA GLY A 164 14.07 1.65 33.55
C GLY A 164 13.37 0.66 32.61
N ASP A 165 12.04 0.71 32.51
CA ASP A 165 11.25 -0.22 31.70
C ASP A 165 11.24 0.17 30.21
N PHE A 166 10.77 -0.78 29.38
CA PHE A 166 10.66 -0.62 27.93
C PHE A 166 9.20 -0.50 27.48
N ALA A 167 9.01 0.17 26.36
CA ALA A 167 7.73 0.31 25.68
C ALA A 167 7.87 0.00 24.20
N GLU A 168 6.91 -0.74 23.64
CA GLU A 168 6.74 -0.85 22.20
C GLU A 168 5.59 0.07 21.78
N ILE A 169 5.91 1.09 21.00
CA ILE A 169 4.95 2.12 20.58
C ILE A 169 4.70 1.97 19.10
N SER A 170 3.45 1.72 18.73
CA SER A 170 3.01 1.51 17.36
C SER A 170 2.28 2.71 16.80
N VAL A 171 2.65 3.12 15.59
CA VAL A 171 1.95 4.14 14.81
C VAL A 171 1.57 3.56 13.45
N PRO A 172 0.28 3.60 13.06
CA PRO A 172 -0.15 3.24 11.72
C PRO A 172 0.25 4.33 10.72
N PHE A 173 0.68 3.93 9.54
CA PHE A 173 1.06 4.80 8.42
C PHE A 173 0.42 4.30 7.12
N ILE A 174 0.32 5.18 6.13
CA ILE A 174 -0.04 4.84 4.75
C ILE A 174 1.13 5.25 3.86
N ALA A 175 1.72 4.30 3.16
CA ALA A 175 2.79 4.56 2.21
C ALA A 175 2.27 5.44 1.06
N PRO A 176 3.02 6.47 0.63
CA PRO A 176 2.68 7.25 -0.55
C PRO A 176 2.49 6.37 -1.80
N THR A 177 1.74 6.86 -2.78
CA THR A 177 1.51 6.12 -4.03
C THR A 177 2.62 6.30 -5.06
N THR A 178 3.46 7.31 -4.87
CA THR A 178 4.60 7.58 -5.75
C THR A 178 5.82 6.84 -5.21
N PRO A 179 6.56 6.08 -6.05
CA PRO A 179 7.80 5.46 -5.64
C PRO A 179 8.84 6.49 -5.17
N GLY A 180 9.62 6.15 -4.15
CA GLY A 180 10.62 7.04 -3.58
C GLY A 180 10.95 6.72 -2.12
N ASN A 181 11.83 7.52 -1.53
CA ASN A 181 12.21 7.41 -0.13
C ASN A 181 11.35 8.36 0.71
N TYR A 182 10.74 7.85 1.77
CA TYR A 182 9.85 8.61 2.62
C TYR A 182 10.19 8.38 4.08
N GLY A 183 10.05 9.43 4.88
CA GLY A 183 10.28 9.31 6.30
C GLY A 183 9.77 10.50 7.10
N SER A 184 9.80 10.33 8.41
CA SER A 184 9.49 11.36 9.38
C SER A 184 10.16 11.09 10.71
N PHE A 185 10.39 12.16 11.46
CA PHE A 185 10.95 12.14 12.81
C PHE A 185 9.83 12.37 13.83
N TRP A 186 9.95 11.66 14.94
CA TRP A 186 9.00 11.59 16.04
C TRP A 186 9.75 11.75 17.36
N LYS A 187 9.04 12.19 18.38
CA LYS A 187 9.59 12.38 19.72
C LYS A 187 8.54 12.14 20.78
N MET A 188 8.97 11.78 21.99
CA MET A 188 8.06 11.62 23.10
C MET A 188 7.49 12.98 23.54
N TYR A 189 6.24 12.99 23.97
CA TYR A 189 5.47 14.16 24.39
C TYR A 189 4.69 13.83 25.66
N ASN A 190 4.89 14.62 26.72
CA ASN A 190 4.24 14.39 28.00
C ASN A 190 2.90 15.11 28.13
N SER A 191 2.11 14.74 29.13
CA SER A 191 0.78 15.32 29.38
C SER A 191 0.81 16.81 29.77
N SER A 192 1.98 17.33 30.15
CA SER A 192 2.17 18.74 30.49
C SER A 192 2.55 19.60 29.29
N GLY A 193 2.64 19.01 28.10
CA GLY A 193 2.88 19.72 26.84
C GLY A 193 4.35 19.83 26.42
N TYR A 194 5.24 19.05 27.03
CA TYR A 194 6.68 19.09 26.78
C TYR A 194 7.13 17.89 25.94
N VAL A 195 8.03 18.12 24.98
CA VAL A 195 8.74 17.06 24.26
C VAL A 195 9.99 16.61 25.02
N PHE A 196 10.39 15.34 24.92
CA PHE A 196 11.55 14.82 25.64
C PHE A 196 12.20 13.62 24.94
N GLY A 197 13.40 13.22 25.38
CA GLY A 197 14.18 12.14 24.76
C GLY A 197 14.87 12.53 23.46
N ASP A 198 15.54 11.57 22.86
CA ASP A 198 16.10 11.71 21.51
C ASP A 198 15.00 11.45 20.47
N PRO A 199 15.05 12.14 19.31
CA PRO A 199 14.13 11.84 18.21
C PRO A 199 14.39 10.44 17.64
N PHE A 200 13.35 9.79 17.17
CA PHE A 200 13.38 8.51 16.46
C PHE A 200 12.56 8.63 15.18
N ASN A 201 12.80 7.76 14.20
CA ASN A 201 12.30 7.95 12.83
C ASN A 201 11.63 6.72 12.24
N ILE A 202 10.87 6.96 11.18
CA ILE A 202 10.52 5.97 10.17
C ILE A 202 11.20 6.35 8.87
N SER A 203 11.84 5.39 8.20
CA SER A 203 12.40 5.54 6.86
C SER A 203 12.04 4.33 6.01
N ILE A 204 11.24 4.54 4.97
CA ILE A 204 10.75 3.50 4.05
C ILE A 204 11.08 3.86 2.61
N ILE A 205 11.19 2.82 1.78
CA ILE A 205 11.29 2.93 0.33
C ILE A 205 9.97 2.45 -0.25
N VAL A 206 9.23 3.36 -0.89
CA VAL A 206 8.03 2.99 -1.65
C VAL A 206 8.46 2.52 -3.02
N GLY A 207 8.10 1.30 -3.37
CA GLY A 207 8.40 0.72 -4.67
C GLY A 207 7.97 -0.74 -4.76
N GLU A 208 8.21 -1.34 -5.92
CA GLU A 208 8.13 -2.78 -6.03
C GLU A 208 9.40 -3.39 -5.41
N PRO A 209 9.28 -4.47 -4.62
CA PRO A 209 10.47 -5.20 -4.21
C PRO A 209 11.12 -5.74 -5.48
N THR A 210 12.29 -5.22 -5.84
CA THR A 210 13.10 -5.81 -6.89
C THR A 210 13.37 -7.27 -6.47
N PRO A 211 12.93 -8.28 -7.24
CA PRO A 211 13.33 -9.64 -6.96
C PRO A 211 14.85 -9.65 -7.01
N THR A 212 15.51 -9.99 -5.90
CA THR A 212 16.96 -10.14 -5.86
C THR A 212 17.32 -11.26 -6.83
N GLY A 213 17.68 -10.89 -8.05
CA GLY A 213 18.20 -11.80 -9.05
C GLY A 213 19.48 -12.44 -8.53
N ASN A 214 19.52 -13.76 -8.69
CA ASN A 214 20.65 -14.67 -8.46
C ASN A 214 20.71 -15.33 -7.07
N ALA A 215 19.69 -16.12 -6.74
CA ALA A 215 19.98 -17.44 -6.21
C ALA A 215 20.31 -18.36 -7.41
N PRO A 216 21.42 -19.13 -7.40
CA PRO A 216 21.65 -20.11 -8.47
C PRO A 216 20.47 -21.07 -8.48
N THR A 217 19.78 -21.13 -9.62
CA THR A 217 18.79 -22.17 -9.91
C THR A 217 19.45 -23.52 -9.66
N ALA A 218 19.08 -24.19 -8.57
CA ALA A 218 19.44 -25.59 -8.38
C ALA A 218 18.74 -26.37 -9.51
N THR A 219 19.51 -26.73 -10.54
CA THR A 219 19.10 -27.69 -11.55
C THR A 219 18.76 -28.99 -10.83
N ILE A 220 17.47 -29.26 -10.63
CA ILE A 220 17.01 -30.58 -10.22
C ILE A 220 17.25 -31.53 -11.39
N THR A 221 18.38 -32.22 -11.40
CA THR A 221 18.58 -33.39 -12.27
C THR A 221 17.54 -34.44 -11.86
N PRO A 222 16.61 -34.87 -12.75
CA PRO A 222 15.71 -35.95 -12.42
C PRO A 222 16.54 -37.23 -12.26
N THR A 223 16.68 -37.69 -11.02
CA THR A 223 17.20 -39.03 -10.73
C THR A 223 16.11 -40.03 -11.10
N ILE A 224 16.23 -40.61 -12.30
CA ILE A 224 15.44 -41.77 -12.71
C ILE A 224 15.76 -42.94 -11.77
N THR A 225 14.82 -43.25 -10.87
CA THR A 225 14.83 -44.43 -10.00
C THR A 225 13.71 -45.37 -10.45
N GLY A 226 14.07 -46.63 -10.71
CA GLY A 226 13.14 -47.74 -10.94
C GLY A 226 13.32 -48.38 -12.33
N THR A 227 13.35 -49.69 -12.52
CA THR A 227 12.96 -50.80 -11.63
C THR A 227 13.57 -52.09 -12.19
N VAL A 228 14.12 -52.94 -11.32
CA VAL A 228 14.59 -54.29 -11.68
C VAL A 228 13.36 -55.17 -11.97
N SER A 229 13.27 -55.76 -13.16
CA SER A 229 12.31 -56.83 -13.46
C SER A 229 13.04 -58.10 -13.85
N ALA A 230 12.88 -59.13 -13.03
CA ALA A 230 13.35 -60.48 -13.26
C ALA A 230 12.67 -61.11 -14.50
N GLY A 231 13.44 -61.86 -15.29
CA GLY A 231 12.95 -62.74 -16.34
C GLY A 231 13.59 -64.13 -16.17
N TRP A 232 12.78 -65.10 -15.73
CA TRP A 232 13.10 -66.52 -15.70
C TRP A 232 12.76 -67.18 -17.05
N GLY A 233 13.54 -68.20 -17.45
CA GLY A 233 13.18 -69.18 -18.50
C GLY A 233 14.40 -69.67 -19.29
N THR A 234 15.12 -70.74 -18.91
CA THR A 234 14.89 -72.20 -19.12
C THR A 234 15.02 -72.68 -20.57
N PRO A 235 15.29 -73.97 -20.84
CA PRO A 235 15.88 -75.04 -20.02
C PRO A 235 17.29 -75.47 -20.47
#